data_AF-A0A820EW12-F1
#
_entry.id   AF-A0A820EW12-F1
#
_cell.length_a   1.000
_cell.length_b   1.000
_cell.length_c   1.000
_cell.angle_alpha   90.00
_cell.angle_beta   90.00
_cell.angle_gamma   90.00
#
_symmetry.space_group_name_H-M   'P 1'
#
loop_
_entity.id
_entity.type
_entity.pdbx_description
1 polymer ?
#
loop_
_entity_poly.entity_id
_entity_poly.type
_entity_poly.pdbx_seq_one_letter_code
_entity_poly.pdbx_strand_id
1 'polypeptide(L)'
;MAFYSGEEFIRQELSQQERQSYQKAFDYYLRSLKLVENRANLHDVYRTLSWKLSNSYFTMITSLQDYAPLKAQQRGQTNISFSICDMGIVFTRHGSNFDIVISCDKSIPHLLTDKNIFFALKQMYSCLRPGDGCLIIIRDYDREQRGAATAVVSNTSVGNAATILKGVWVNELGSTLNITSVFKSTLQIKGNYRSPSGTAGDQYALNGFVNLSPMVTGKHNVIVVSFTVHWSNIGSVTTWNGFYSEGDYDDKDGAPGRIICQWLLVRPVTNYKWDHILTGQDRFTKKT
;
A
#
# COMPACT_ATOMS: atom_id res chain seq x y z
N MET A 1 15.51 -20.03 -36.49
CA MET A 1 16.29 -21.00 -35.70
C MET A 1 17.69 -20.43 -35.54
N ALA A 2 17.97 -19.80 -34.40
CA ALA A 2 19.31 -19.45 -33.94
C ALA A 2 19.24 -19.05 -32.45
N PHE A 3 19.52 -20.04 -31.61
CA PHE A 3 20.18 -20.01 -30.31
C PHE A 3 19.79 -18.91 -29.29
N TYR A 4 18.84 -19.26 -28.41
CA TYR A 4 18.82 -18.78 -27.03
C TYR A 4 20.02 -19.40 -26.30
N SER A 5 21.10 -18.65 -26.15
CA SER A 5 22.18 -18.99 -25.21
C SER A 5 21.74 -18.64 -23.79
N GLY A 6 21.11 -19.62 -23.14
CA GLY A 6 21.43 -20.13 -21.80
C GLY A 6 22.14 -19.28 -20.74
N GLU A 7 21.80 -18.02 -20.53
CA GLU A 7 22.01 -17.39 -19.22
C GLU A 7 20.64 -17.14 -18.57
N GLU A 8 20.23 -18.09 -17.73
CA GLU A 8 19.21 -17.87 -16.71
C GLU A 8 19.75 -16.79 -15.77
N PHE A 9 19.48 -15.51 -16.08
CA PHE A 9 19.74 -14.40 -15.19
C PHE A 9 18.79 -14.50 -13.99
N ILE A 10 19.20 -15.29 -13.00
CA ILE A 10 18.57 -15.41 -11.69
C ILE A 10 18.63 -14.02 -11.05
N ARG A 11 17.48 -13.37 -10.88
CA ARG A 11 17.39 -12.12 -10.11
C ARG A 11 17.90 -12.38 -8.69
N GLN A 12 19.07 -11.83 -8.35
CA GLN A 12 19.58 -11.86 -6.98
C GLN A 12 19.19 -10.58 -6.24
N GLU A 13 18.60 -10.80 -5.06
CA GLU A 13 18.22 -9.84 -4.02
C GLU A 13 17.13 -8.79 -4.33
N LEU A 14 16.35 -8.45 -3.30
CA LEU A 14 15.49 -7.26 -3.30
C LEU A 14 16.34 -6.00 -3.40
N SER A 15 15.87 -5.03 -4.19
CA SER A 15 16.37 -3.66 -4.11
C SER A 15 16.24 -3.13 -2.68
N GLN A 16 17.05 -2.12 -2.36
CA GLN A 16 17.02 -1.46 -1.05
C GLN A 16 15.59 -0.99 -0.67
N GLN A 17 14.84 -0.50 -1.65
CA GLN A 17 13.49 0.04 -1.47
C GLN A 17 12.45 -1.06 -1.19
N GLU A 18 12.52 -2.18 -1.90
CA GLU A 18 11.68 -3.36 -1.64
C GLU A 18 12.02 -3.99 -0.28
N ARG A 19 13.30 -4.01 0.11
CA ARG A 19 13.75 -4.55 1.40
C ARG A 19 13.22 -3.74 2.57
N GLN A 20 13.25 -2.42 2.47
CA GLN A 20 12.67 -1.51 3.48
C GLN A 20 11.15 -1.69 3.60
N SER A 21 10.45 -1.76 2.46
CA SER A 21 9.00 -1.97 2.42
C SER A 21 8.61 -3.30 3.06
N TYR A 22 9.33 -4.37 2.74
CA TYR A 22 9.13 -5.69 3.33
C TYR A 22 9.40 -5.73 4.84
N GLN A 23 10.52 -5.16 5.29
CA GLN A 23 10.88 -5.18 6.72
C GLN A 23 9.82 -4.46 7.54
N LYS A 24 9.31 -3.34 7.02
CA LYS A 24 8.25 -2.56 7.65
C LYS A 24 6.92 -3.33 7.71
N ALA A 25 6.55 -4.03 6.64
CA ALA A 25 5.36 -4.88 6.63
C ALA A 25 5.47 -6.02 7.67
N PHE A 26 6.63 -6.66 7.74
CA PHE A 26 6.91 -7.72 8.70
C PHE A 26 6.89 -7.22 10.15
N ASP A 27 7.47 -6.05 10.41
CA ASP A 27 7.46 -5.43 11.74
C ASP A 27 6.02 -5.08 12.17
N TYR A 28 5.18 -4.59 11.26
CA TYR A 28 3.77 -4.34 11.56
C TYR A 28 3.00 -5.64 11.84
N TYR A 29 3.27 -6.71 11.09
CA TYR A 29 2.71 -8.04 11.36
C TYR A 29 3.07 -8.54 12.76
N LEU A 30 4.36 -8.51 13.13
CA LEU A 30 4.79 -8.96 14.46
C LEU A 30 4.24 -8.10 15.60
N ARG A 31 4.16 -6.77 15.42
CA ARG A 31 3.52 -5.88 16.40
C ARG A 31 2.03 -6.17 16.55
N SER A 32 1.35 -6.51 15.45
CA SER A 32 -0.06 -6.86 15.49
C SER A 32 -0.34 -8.14 16.27
N LEU A 33 0.48 -9.18 16.07
CA LEU A 33 0.36 -10.44 16.80
C LEU A 33 0.49 -10.22 18.31
N LYS A 34 1.49 -9.44 18.74
CA LYS A 34 1.71 -9.10 20.16
C LYS A 34 0.56 -8.29 20.79
N LEU A 35 -0.11 -7.45 20.01
CA LEU A 35 -1.23 -6.63 20.49
C LEU A 35 -2.54 -7.43 20.59
N VAL A 36 -2.72 -8.45 19.75
CA VAL A 36 -3.90 -9.32 19.74
C VAL A 36 -3.80 -10.41 20.83
N GLU A 37 -2.60 -10.84 21.19
CA GLU A 37 -2.34 -11.93 22.14
C GLU A 37 -2.91 -11.68 23.56
N ASN A 38 -3.30 -10.45 23.93
CA ASN A 38 -3.55 -10.12 25.34
C ASN A 38 -4.88 -9.43 25.71
N ARG A 39 -5.86 -9.13 24.83
CA ARG A 39 -7.06 -8.37 25.26
C ARG A 39 -8.38 -8.73 24.58
N ALA A 40 -9.44 -8.83 25.40
CA ALA A 40 -10.80 -9.26 25.04
C ALA A 40 -11.72 -8.15 24.48
N ASN A 41 -11.27 -6.90 24.34
CA ASN A 41 -12.08 -5.83 23.73
C ASN A 41 -11.17 -4.87 22.94
N LEU A 42 -11.15 -5.03 21.62
CA LEU A 42 -10.14 -4.42 20.76
C LEU A 42 -10.70 -3.80 19.46
N HIS A 43 -11.96 -3.38 19.38
CA HIS A 43 -12.56 -2.91 18.12
C HIS A 43 -11.71 -1.84 17.38
N ASP A 44 -11.21 -0.82 18.09
CA ASP A 44 -10.38 0.23 17.49
C ASP A 44 -8.95 -0.22 17.18
N VAL A 45 -8.43 -1.16 17.97
CA VAL A 45 -7.15 -1.81 17.72
C VAL A 45 -7.27 -2.71 16.49
N TYR A 46 -8.34 -3.49 16.34
CA TYR A 46 -8.66 -4.28 15.14
C TYR A 46 -8.83 -3.40 13.91
N ARG A 47 -9.45 -2.22 14.03
CA ARG A 47 -9.59 -1.28 12.90
C ARG A 47 -8.24 -0.73 12.47
N THR A 48 -7.41 -0.32 13.43
CA THR A 48 -6.05 0.20 13.18
C THR A 48 -5.13 -0.89 12.65
N LEU A 49 -5.20 -2.10 13.22
CA LEU A 49 -4.46 -3.27 12.76
C LEU A 49 -4.93 -3.70 11.38
N SER A 50 -6.22 -3.82 11.12
CA SER A 50 -6.74 -4.16 9.78
C SER A 50 -6.33 -3.12 8.74
N TRP A 51 -6.33 -1.84 9.08
CA TRP A 51 -5.87 -0.80 8.16
C TRP A 51 -4.35 -0.87 7.90
N LYS A 52 -3.53 -0.93 8.97
CA LYS A 52 -2.06 -1.00 8.86
C LYS A 52 -1.60 -2.32 8.23
N LEU A 53 -2.27 -3.44 8.55
CA LEU A 53 -2.02 -4.76 7.97
C LEU A 53 -2.50 -4.82 6.54
N SER A 54 -3.72 -4.39 6.18
CA SER A 54 -4.15 -4.36 4.77
C SER A 54 -3.17 -3.57 3.90
N ASN A 55 -2.69 -2.40 4.36
CA ASN A 55 -1.71 -1.64 3.58
C ASN A 55 -0.35 -2.34 3.48
N SER A 56 0.10 -2.96 4.58
CA SER A 56 1.34 -3.72 4.62
C SER A 56 1.27 -5.00 3.78
N TYR A 57 0.16 -5.74 3.85
CA TYR A 57 -0.14 -6.91 3.06
C TYR A 57 -0.37 -6.54 1.60
N PHE A 58 -1.04 -5.45 1.28
CA PHE A 58 -1.17 -4.97 -0.10
C PHE A 58 0.21 -4.63 -0.68
N THR A 59 1.03 -3.89 0.08
CA THR A 59 2.41 -3.56 -0.34
C THR A 59 3.24 -4.84 -0.48
N MET A 60 3.10 -5.77 0.47
CA MET A 60 3.81 -7.04 0.50
C MET A 60 3.34 -7.94 -0.65
N ILE A 61 2.05 -8.17 -0.86
CA ILE A 61 1.48 -9.00 -1.92
C ILE A 61 1.81 -8.41 -3.29
N THR A 62 1.72 -7.09 -3.46
CA THR A 62 2.12 -6.44 -4.73
C THR A 62 3.63 -6.58 -4.95
N SER A 63 4.46 -6.48 -3.89
CA SER A 63 5.92 -6.68 -4.00
C SER A 63 6.33 -8.17 -4.09
N LEU A 64 5.51 -9.08 -3.58
CA LEU A 64 5.71 -10.52 -3.50
C LEU A 64 4.86 -11.27 -4.52
N GLN A 65 4.27 -10.60 -5.50
CA GLN A 65 3.38 -11.23 -6.47
C GLN A 65 4.02 -12.48 -7.11
N ASP A 66 5.36 -12.61 -7.07
CA ASP A 66 6.07 -13.89 -7.28
C ASP A 66 7.29 -14.19 -6.34
N TYR A 67 7.49 -13.51 -5.19
CA TYR A 67 8.77 -13.55 -4.42
C TYR A 67 8.75 -14.24 -3.04
N ALA A 68 7.60 -14.78 -2.60
CA ALA A 68 7.48 -15.38 -1.28
C ALA A 68 8.43 -16.58 -0.99
N PRO A 69 8.71 -17.50 -1.94
CA PRO A 69 9.56 -18.68 -1.69
C PRO A 69 11.01 -18.34 -1.33
N LEU A 70 11.60 -17.35 -2.02
CA LEU A 70 13.03 -17.02 -1.92
C LEU A 70 13.42 -16.49 -0.53
N LYS A 71 12.51 -15.78 0.15
CA LYS A 71 12.78 -15.24 1.49
C LYS A 71 12.57 -16.23 2.62
N ALA A 72 11.60 -17.13 2.48
CA ALA A 72 11.45 -18.23 3.41
C ALA A 72 12.75 -19.06 3.44
N GLN A 73 13.30 -19.34 2.27
CA GLN A 73 14.59 -20.03 2.11
C GLN A 73 15.78 -19.25 2.70
N GLN A 74 15.90 -17.94 2.45
CA GLN A 74 16.98 -17.09 3.01
C GLN A 74 16.94 -16.98 4.55
N ARG A 75 15.76 -17.15 5.17
CA ARG A 75 15.57 -17.12 6.63
C ARG A 75 15.64 -18.51 7.27
N GLY A 76 15.98 -19.55 6.50
CA GLY A 76 15.97 -20.94 6.96
C GLY A 76 14.57 -21.52 7.20
N GLN A 77 13.51 -20.81 6.79
CA GLN A 77 12.12 -21.26 6.85
C GLN A 77 11.80 -22.08 5.59
N THR A 78 12.34 -23.29 5.50
CA THR A 78 12.18 -24.16 4.33
C THR A 78 10.86 -24.92 4.31
N ASN A 79 10.08 -24.89 5.39
CA ASN A 79 8.87 -25.71 5.55
C ASN A 79 7.56 -24.98 5.18
N ILE A 80 7.64 -23.96 4.33
CA ILE A 80 6.46 -23.21 3.86
C ILE A 80 6.31 -23.43 2.36
N SER A 81 5.19 -24.03 1.96
CA SER A 81 4.85 -24.24 0.55
C SER A 81 4.09 -23.03 0.01
N PHE A 82 4.45 -22.58 -1.19
CA PHE A 82 3.82 -21.44 -1.87
C PHE A 82 3.29 -21.85 -3.23
N SER A 83 2.16 -21.27 -3.62
CA SER A 83 1.54 -21.53 -4.92
C SER A 83 0.54 -20.43 -5.28
N ILE A 84 0.46 -20.11 -6.57
CA ILE A 84 -0.64 -19.32 -7.12
C ILE A 84 -1.84 -20.25 -7.32
N CYS A 85 -3.01 -19.87 -6.80
CA CYS A 85 -4.24 -20.65 -6.93
C CYS A 85 -5.46 -19.73 -7.00
N ASP A 86 -6.41 -20.06 -7.89
CA ASP A 86 -7.76 -19.50 -7.86
C ASP A 86 -8.50 -20.06 -6.63
N MET A 87 -9.14 -19.19 -5.86
CA MET A 87 -9.87 -19.56 -4.63
C MET A 87 -11.02 -20.53 -4.89
N GLY A 88 -11.60 -20.51 -6.09
CA GLY A 88 -12.64 -21.45 -6.50
C GLY A 88 -12.14 -22.88 -6.68
N ILE A 89 -10.83 -23.15 -6.70
CA ILE A 89 -10.31 -24.51 -6.88
C ILE A 89 -9.28 -24.90 -5.82
N VAL A 90 -9.20 -24.15 -4.71
CA VAL A 90 -8.15 -24.34 -3.69
C VAL A 90 -8.12 -25.78 -3.13
N PHE A 91 -9.28 -26.40 -2.90
CA PHE A 91 -9.33 -27.80 -2.45
C PHE A 91 -8.87 -28.77 -3.53
N THR A 92 -9.25 -28.52 -4.78
CA THR A 92 -8.78 -29.34 -5.91
C THR A 92 -7.25 -29.28 -6.05
N ARG A 93 -6.66 -28.12 -5.73
CA ARG A 93 -5.22 -27.89 -5.85
C ARG A 93 -4.40 -28.41 -4.67
N HIS A 94 -4.92 -28.27 -3.46
CA HIS A 94 -4.15 -28.50 -2.22
C HIS A 94 -4.67 -29.65 -1.36
N GLY A 95 -5.87 -30.16 -1.64
CA GLY A 95 -6.51 -31.20 -0.84
C GLY A 95 -6.94 -30.70 0.55
N SER A 96 -7.19 -31.65 1.45
CA SER A 96 -7.54 -31.43 2.85
C SER A 96 -6.31 -31.49 3.76
N ASN A 97 -6.54 -31.50 5.08
CA ASN A 97 -5.55 -31.69 6.15
C ASN A 97 -4.92 -30.41 6.70
N PHE A 98 -5.54 -29.27 6.50
CA PHE A 98 -5.16 -28.01 7.13
C PHE A 98 -5.89 -27.85 8.47
N ASP A 99 -5.14 -27.51 9.52
CA ASP A 99 -5.72 -27.19 10.84
C ASP A 99 -6.38 -25.80 10.85
N ILE A 100 -5.85 -24.88 10.03
CA ILE A 100 -6.41 -23.55 9.85
C ILE A 100 -6.30 -23.12 8.39
N VAL A 101 -7.39 -22.59 7.84
CA VAL A 101 -7.40 -21.86 6.57
C VAL A 101 -7.68 -20.38 6.85
N ILE A 102 -6.81 -19.50 6.35
CA ILE A 102 -6.92 -18.05 6.57
C ILE A 102 -7.09 -17.33 5.22
N SER A 103 -8.19 -16.59 5.07
CA SER A 103 -8.37 -15.63 3.98
C SER A 103 -8.11 -14.23 4.50
N CYS A 104 -6.94 -13.67 4.16
CA CYS A 104 -6.52 -12.34 4.57
C CYS A 104 -6.97 -11.27 3.57
N ASP A 105 -7.16 -10.06 4.09
CA ASP A 105 -7.50 -8.85 3.31
C ASP A 105 -8.78 -9.00 2.46
N LYS A 106 -8.94 -8.20 1.40
CA LYS A 106 -10.20 -8.10 0.62
C LYS A 106 -10.38 -9.21 -0.42
N SER A 107 -9.77 -10.37 -0.20
CA SER A 107 -9.76 -11.52 -1.11
C SER A 107 -11.17 -12.00 -1.49
N ILE A 108 -12.05 -12.23 -0.51
CA ILE A 108 -13.42 -12.72 -0.76
C ILE A 108 -14.32 -11.66 -1.44
N PRO A 109 -14.35 -10.38 -1.02
CA PRO A 109 -15.15 -9.34 -1.69
C PRO A 109 -14.85 -9.09 -3.17
N HIS A 110 -13.70 -9.54 -3.69
CA HIS A 110 -13.40 -9.45 -5.13
C HIS A 110 -14.16 -10.48 -5.98
N LEU A 111 -14.81 -11.46 -5.35
CA LEU A 111 -15.70 -12.40 -6.04
C LEU A 111 -17.04 -11.70 -6.27
N LEU A 112 -17.29 -11.32 -7.52
CA LEU A 112 -18.38 -10.41 -7.92
C LEU A 112 -19.81 -10.97 -7.75
N THR A 113 -19.98 -12.23 -7.32
CA THR A 113 -21.30 -12.86 -7.17
C THR A 113 -21.35 -13.74 -5.92
N ASP A 114 -22.53 -13.82 -5.30
CA ASP A 114 -22.79 -14.70 -4.16
C ASP A 114 -22.45 -16.16 -4.47
N LYS A 115 -22.70 -16.59 -5.71
CA LYS A 115 -22.35 -17.95 -6.17
C LYS A 115 -20.84 -18.19 -6.11
N ASN A 116 -20.03 -17.23 -6.55
CA ASN A 116 -18.58 -17.35 -6.53
C ASN A 116 -18.03 -17.28 -5.10
N ILE A 117 -18.59 -16.40 -4.27
CA ILE A 117 -18.26 -16.30 -2.84
C ILE A 117 -18.55 -17.64 -2.16
N PHE A 118 -19.77 -18.15 -2.28
CA PHE A 118 -20.17 -19.43 -1.71
C PHE A 118 -19.25 -20.57 -2.17
N PHE A 119 -18.91 -20.61 -3.45
CA PHE A 119 -18.03 -21.64 -3.99
C PHE A 119 -16.61 -21.56 -3.43
N ALA A 120 -16.01 -20.36 -3.34
CA ALA A 120 -14.70 -20.18 -2.74
C ALA A 120 -14.69 -20.58 -1.25
N LEU A 121 -15.73 -20.18 -0.49
CA LEU A 121 -15.87 -20.57 0.92
C LEU A 121 -16.00 -22.08 1.08
N LYS A 122 -16.76 -22.75 0.20
CA LYS A 122 -16.89 -24.20 0.20
C LYS A 122 -15.54 -24.88 -0.06
N GLN A 123 -14.75 -24.37 -0.99
CA GLN A 123 -13.44 -24.92 -1.31
C GLN A 123 -12.47 -24.74 -0.13
N MET A 124 -12.43 -23.55 0.48
CA MET A 124 -11.64 -23.29 1.70
C MET A 124 -12.05 -24.22 2.85
N TYR A 125 -13.35 -24.38 3.09
CA TYR A 125 -13.85 -25.30 4.11
C TYR A 125 -13.44 -26.74 3.84
N SER A 126 -13.45 -27.17 2.58
CA SER A 126 -13.08 -28.53 2.18
C SER A 126 -11.59 -28.83 2.41
N CYS A 127 -10.75 -27.81 2.52
CA CYS A 127 -9.34 -27.95 2.89
C CYS A 127 -9.15 -28.31 4.38
N LEU A 128 -10.13 -28.03 5.24
CA LEU A 128 -10.00 -28.22 6.68
C LEU A 128 -10.10 -29.69 7.08
N ARG A 129 -9.47 -30.04 8.21
CA ARG A 129 -9.81 -31.27 8.93
C ARG A 129 -11.14 -31.09 9.69
N PRO A 130 -11.83 -32.19 10.01
CA PRO A 130 -13.00 -32.12 10.88
C PRO A 130 -12.65 -31.51 12.25
N GLY A 131 -13.39 -30.47 12.65
CA GLY A 131 -13.21 -29.79 13.95
C GLY A 131 -12.28 -28.58 13.93
N ASP A 132 -11.62 -28.31 12.80
CA ASP A 132 -10.65 -27.23 12.64
C ASP A 132 -11.25 -25.93 12.07
N GLY A 133 -10.43 -24.87 12.00
CA GLY A 133 -10.91 -23.49 11.90
C GLY A 133 -10.71 -22.79 10.56
N CYS A 134 -11.70 -22.02 10.11
CA CYS A 134 -11.53 -21.03 9.04
C CYS A 134 -11.56 -19.61 9.61
N LEU A 135 -10.55 -18.79 9.30
CA LEU A 135 -10.55 -17.36 9.60
C LEU A 135 -10.68 -16.56 8.31
N ILE A 136 -11.75 -15.78 8.21
CA ILE A 136 -12.01 -14.93 7.04
C ILE A 136 -12.06 -13.49 7.52
N ILE A 137 -11.16 -12.66 7.01
CA ILE A 137 -11.11 -11.23 7.32
C ILE A 137 -11.81 -10.48 6.19
N ILE A 138 -12.97 -9.88 6.46
CA ILE A 138 -13.74 -9.11 5.46
C ILE A 138 -13.91 -7.67 5.94
N ARG A 139 -13.86 -6.72 5.00
CA ARG A 139 -14.24 -5.33 5.23
C ARG A 139 -15.61 -5.07 4.59
N ASP A 140 -16.56 -4.62 5.40
CA ASP A 140 -17.89 -4.19 4.94
C ASP A 140 -17.81 -2.77 4.38
N TYR A 141 -17.69 -2.66 3.05
CA TYR A 141 -17.61 -1.38 2.35
C TYR A 141 -18.93 -0.61 2.34
N ASP A 142 -20.07 -1.28 2.44
CA ASP A 142 -21.38 -0.63 2.39
C ASP A 142 -21.66 0.16 3.69
N ARG A 143 -21.04 -0.28 4.79
CA ARG A 143 -21.03 0.45 6.06
C ARG A 143 -19.91 1.47 6.20
N GLU A 144 -18.96 1.54 5.26
CA GLU A 144 -17.99 2.63 5.24
C GLU A 144 -18.70 3.93 4.86
N GLN A 145 -18.94 4.79 5.86
CA GLN A 145 -19.41 6.15 5.61
C GLN A 145 -18.40 6.84 4.68
N ARG A 146 -18.77 6.98 3.41
CA ARG A 146 -18.06 7.88 2.49
C ARG A 146 -18.32 9.28 3.03
N GLY A 147 -17.24 10.01 3.35
CA GLY A 147 -17.37 11.42 3.73
C GLY A 147 -18.26 12.13 2.71
N ALA A 148 -19.22 12.93 3.20
CA ALA A 148 -20.17 13.60 2.33
C ALA A 148 -19.41 14.43 1.29
N ALA A 149 -19.46 14.00 0.02
CA ALA A 149 -18.89 14.72 -1.10
C ALA A 149 -19.81 15.89 -1.48
N THR A 150 -20.16 16.73 -0.51
CA THR A 150 -21.04 17.88 -0.72
C THR A 150 -20.83 18.88 0.40
N ALA A 151 -19.77 19.66 0.26
CA ALA A 151 -19.81 21.07 0.57
C ALA A 151 -18.77 21.71 -0.33
N VAL A 152 -19.19 22.71 -1.11
CA VAL A 152 -18.30 23.70 -1.71
C VAL A 152 -17.28 24.05 -0.63
N VAL A 153 -16.03 23.62 -0.81
CA VAL A 153 -14.98 23.84 0.17
C VAL A 153 -14.92 25.35 0.37
N SER A 154 -15.29 25.84 1.54
CA SER A 154 -15.25 27.27 1.83
C SER A 154 -13.83 27.76 1.52
N ASN A 155 -13.71 28.95 0.94
CA ASN A 155 -12.41 29.52 0.51
C ASN A 155 -11.35 29.51 1.63
N THR A 156 -11.78 29.41 2.89
CA THR A 156 -10.95 29.26 4.10
C THR A 156 -10.15 27.96 4.16
N SER A 157 -10.75 26.78 3.87
CA SER A 157 -10.03 25.50 3.95
C SER A 157 -9.00 25.35 2.81
N VAL A 158 -9.34 25.85 1.62
CA VAL A 158 -8.43 25.86 0.46
C VAL A 158 -7.27 26.85 0.68
N GLY A 159 -7.54 28.00 1.32
CA GLY A 159 -6.51 28.99 1.69
C GLY A 159 -5.45 28.42 2.64
N ASN A 160 -5.88 27.64 3.63
CA ASN A 160 -4.98 26.97 4.56
C ASN A 160 -4.22 25.82 3.90
N ALA A 161 -4.91 24.95 3.15
CA ALA A 161 -4.25 23.82 2.47
C ALA A 161 -3.19 24.28 1.45
N ALA A 162 -3.48 25.32 0.66
CA ALA A 162 -2.53 25.88 -0.28
C ALA A 162 -1.27 26.43 0.42
N THR A 163 -1.46 27.11 1.56
CA THR A 163 -0.35 27.66 2.36
C THR A 163 0.48 26.55 3.01
N ILE A 164 -0.19 25.54 3.55
CA ILE A 164 0.43 24.38 4.21
C ILE A 164 1.25 23.58 3.20
N LEU A 165 0.66 23.20 2.06
CA LEU A 165 1.28 22.25 1.13
C LEU A 165 2.32 22.89 0.23
N LYS A 166 2.18 24.18 -0.11
CA LYS A 166 3.16 24.86 -0.97
C LYS A 166 4.54 24.89 -0.32
N GLY A 167 5.57 24.59 -1.12
CA GLY A 167 6.96 24.55 -0.70
C GLY A 167 7.65 23.22 -1.02
N VAL A 168 8.88 23.09 -0.53
CA VAL A 168 9.73 21.92 -0.74
C VAL A 168 9.56 20.95 0.43
N TRP A 169 9.36 19.69 0.10
CA TRP A 169 9.29 18.59 1.04
C TRP A 169 10.35 17.54 0.70
N VAL A 170 10.93 16.90 1.71
CA VAL A 170 12.02 15.94 1.57
C VAL A 170 11.59 14.60 2.15
N ASN A 171 11.74 13.51 1.39
CA ASN A 171 11.49 12.16 1.91
C ASN A 171 12.74 11.55 2.57
N GLU A 172 12.56 10.38 3.17
CA GLU A 172 13.61 9.59 3.82
C GLU A 172 14.75 9.15 2.87
N LEU A 173 14.54 9.24 1.55
CA LEU A 173 15.53 8.91 0.53
C LEU A 173 16.27 10.15 0.01
N GLY A 174 15.97 11.35 0.52
CA GLY A 174 16.55 12.61 0.04
C GLY A 174 15.96 13.14 -1.27
N SER A 175 14.84 12.57 -1.73
CA SER A 175 14.05 13.10 -2.85
C SER A 175 13.33 14.37 -2.43
N THR A 176 13.14 15.32 -3.35
CA THR A 176 12.42 16.56 -3.08
C THR A 176 11.11 16.62 -3.86
N LEU A 177 10.00 16.76 -3.15
CA LEU A 177 8.67 17.12 -3.65
C LEU A 177 8.50 18.63 -3.50
N ASN A 178 8.58 19.39 -4.59
CA ASN A 178 8.35 20.83 -4.57
C ASN A 178 6.96 21.14 -5.13
N ILE A 179 6.01 21.51 -4.27
CA ILE A 179 4.67 21.94 -4.68
C ILE A 179 4.70 23.46 -4.88
N THR A 180 4.63 23.90 -6.12
CA THR A 180 4.75 25.32 -6.49
C THR A 180 3.38 26.01 -6.58
N SER A 181 2.35 25.25 -6.93
CA SER A 181 0.98 25.77 -7.10
C SER A 181 -0.06 24.82 -6.52
N VAL A 182 -1.05 25.40 -5.85
CA VAL A 182 -2.30 24.75 -5.44
C VAL A 182 -3.46 25.60 -5.98
N PHE A 183 -4.13 25.10 -7.00
CA PHE A 183 -5.18 25.83 -7.72
C PHE A 183 -6.49 25.71 -6.95
N LYS A 184 -6.99 26.83 -6.42
CA LYS A 184 -8.13 26.80 -5.49
C LYS A 184 -9.44 26.30 -6.11
N SER A 185 -9.67 26.60 -7.39
CA SER A 185 -10.89 26.25 -8.11
C SER A 185 -10.97 24.78 -8.51
N THR A 186 -9.82 24.15 -8.77
CA THR A 186 -9.75 22.77 -9.28
C THR A 186 -9.16 21.79 -8.28
N LEU A 187 -8.64 22.29 -7.16
CA LEU A 187 -7.82 21.56 -6.18
C LEU A 187 -6.63 20.84 -6.83
N GLN A 188 -6.20 21.29 -8.01
CA GLN A 188 -5.03 20.76 -8.68
C GLN A 188 -3.77 21.23 -7.97
N ILE A 189 -2.76 20.37 -7.89
CA ILE A 189 -1.40 20.73 -7.50
C ILE A 189 -0.44 20.55 -8.66
N LYS A 190 0.52 21.46 -8.76
CA LYS A 190 1.62 21.40 -9.73
C LYS A 190 2.94 21.70 -9.06
N GLY A 191 4.01 21.18 -9.65
CA GLY A 191 5.36 21.41 -9.18
C GLY A 191 6.38 20.48 -9.80
N ASN A 192 7.40 20.15 -9.03
CA ASN A 192 8.58 19.45 -9.51
C ASN A 192 8.99 18.38 -8.49
N TYR A 193 9.33 17.20 -8.97
CA TYR A 193 9.87 16.12 -8.17
C TYR A 193 11.30 15.83 -8.61
N ARG A 194 12.20 15.62 -7.65
CA ARG A 194 13.58 15.19 -7.90
C ARG A 194 13.88 13.99 -7.02
N SER A 195 14.44 12.94 -7.60
CA SER A 195 14.91 11.78 -6.84
C SER A 195 16.41 11.56 -7.05
N PRO A 196 17.20 11.34 -5.99
CA PRO A 196 18.58 10.88 -6.13
C PRO A 196 18.67 9.39 -6.47
N SER A 197 17.58 8.63 -6.36
CA SER A 197 17.53 7.21 -6.67
C SER A 197 16.94 7.00 -8.07
N GLY A 198 17.59 6.19 -8.90
CA GLY A 198 17.12 5.85 -10.25
C GLY A 198 17.16 7.00 -11.27
N THR A 199 17.72 8.16 -10.91
CA THR A 199 17.89 9.32 -11.81
C THR A 199 19.25 9.98 -11.56
N ALA A 200 19.71 10.83 -12.48
CA ALA A 200 20.91 11.66 -12.29
C ALA A 200 20.69 12.86 -11.34
N GLY A 201 19.53 12.92 -10.66
CA GLY A 201 19.11 14.04 -9.82
C GLY A 201 18.37 15.12 -10.60
N ASP A 202 17.81 14.78 -11.76
CA ASP A 202 17.01 15.69 -12.58
C ASP A 202 15.66 16.04 -11.91
N GLN A 203 15.06 17.14 -12.36
CA GLN A 203 13.72 17.55 -11.95
C GLN A 203 12.68 17.15 -12.99
N TYR A 204 11.60 16.54 -12.50
CA TYR A 204 10.48 16.08 -13.32
C TYR A 204 9.22 16.83 -12.91
N ALA A 205 8.38 17.19 -13.88
CA ALA A 205 7.11 17.82 -13.57
C ALA A 205 6.20 16.86 -12.78
N LEU A 206 5.56 17.37 -11.73
CA LEU A 206 4.50 16.67 -11.02
C LEU A 206 3.16 17.37 -11.25
N ASN A 207 2.12 16.56 -11.43
CA ASN A 207 0.73 17.00 -11.49
C ASN A 207 -0.10 16.14 -10.56
N GLY A 208 -1.07 16.73 -9.88
CA GLY A 208 -1.86 16.00 -8.90
C GLY A 208 -3.09 16.76 -8.45
N PHE A 209 -3.75 16.22 -7.43
CA PHE A 209 -4.91 16.82 -6.80
C PHE A 209 -4.81 16.69 -5.28
N VAL A 210 -5.47 17.63 -4.60
CA VAL A 210 -5.79 17.51 -3.19
C VAL A 210 -7.28 17.32 -3.03
N ASN A 211 -7.69 16.70 -1.94
CA ASN A 211 -9.08 16.71 -1.53
C ASN A 211 -9.19 17.19 -0.09
N LEU A 212 -10.23 17.99 0.15
CA LEU A 212 -10.43 18.72 1.40
C LEU A 212 -11.83 18.42 1.91
N SER A 213 -11.94 18.22 3.21
CA SER A 213 -13.22 18.18 3.93
C SER A 213 -13.25 19.33 4.94
N PRO A 214 -14.41 19.90 5.26
CA PRO A 214 -14.57 20.72 6.46
C PRO A 214 -14.00 19.98 7.68
N MET A 215 -13.32 20.72 8.56
CA MET A 215 -12.78 20.16 9.79
C MET A 215 -13.94 19.67 10.67
N VAL A 216 -13.86 18.43 11.12
CA VAL A 216 -14.82 17.85 12.05
C VAL A 216 -14.17 17.80 13.43
N THR A 217 -14.71 18.56 14.37
CA THR A 217 -14.23 18.60 15.76
C THR A 217 -14.26 17.22 16.39
N GLY A 218 -13.19 16.87 17.13
CA GLY A 218 -13.06 15.57 17.78
C GLY A 218 -12.80 14.39 16.83
N LYS A 219 -12.49 14.66 15.55
CA LYS A 219 -12.04 13.65 14.58
C LYS A 219 -10.60 13.93 14.15
N HIS A 220 -9.93 12.89 13.63
CA HIS A 220 -8.66 13.03 12.95
C HIS A 220 -8.89 13.62 11.55
N ASN A 221 -8.38 14.82 11.31
CA ASN A 221 -8.58 15.56 10.07
C ASN A 221 -7.28 15.57 9.27
N VAL A 222 -7.35 15.30 7.98
CA VAL A 222 -6.20 15.27 7.07
C VAL A 222 -6.52 15.98 5.76
N ILE A 223 -5.48 16.41 5.05
CA ILE A 223 -5.62 16.87 3.65
C ILE A 223 -5.22 15.70 2.76
N VAL A 224 -6.12 15.21 1.90
CA VAL A 224 -5.76 14.17 0.93
C VAL A 224 -4.82 14.77 -0.11
N VAL A 225 -3.76 14.04 -0.45
CA VAL A 225 -2.76 14.45 -1.45
C VAL A 225 -2.52 13.29 -2.41
N SER A 226 -2.66 13.55 -3.71
CA SER A 226 -2.32 12.62 -4.78
C SER A 226 -1.53 13.34 -5.87
N PHE A 227 -0.46 12.74 -6.37
CA PHE A 227 0.30 13.30 -7.48
C PHE A 227 1.00 12.23 -8.31
N THR A 228 1.34 12.59 -9.54
CA THR A 228 1.97 11.70 -10.53
C THR A 228 3.19 12.38 -11.12
N VAL A 229 4.25 11.59 -11.34
CA VAL A 229 5.47 11.98 -12.02
C VAL A 229 5.69 11.03 -13.20
N HIS A 230 5.86 11.59 -14.39
CA HIS A 230 6.31 10.85 -15.57
C HIS A 230 7.82 10.99 -15.70
N TRP A 231 8.54 9.86 -15.63
CA TRP A 231 10.00 9.83 -15.63
C TRP A 231 10.63 9.89 -17.02
N SER A 232 9.94 10.49 -18.00
CA SER A 232 10.45 10.79 -19.35
C SER A 232 11.36 9.67 -19.92
N ASN A 233 12.65 9.94 -20.12
CA ASN A 233 13.60 9.00 -20.73
C ASN A 233 13.90 7.75 -19.90
N ILE A 234 13.58 7.74 -18.60
CA ILE A 234 13.69 6.54 -17.75
C ILE A 234 12.54 5.56 -18.09
N GLY A 235 11.45 6.04 -18.71
CA GLY A 235 10.39 5.19 -19.23
C GLY A 235 9.55 4.55 -18.13
N SER A 236 9.09 5.33 -17.15
CA SER A 236 8.16 4.86 -16.13
C SER A 236 7.27 6.00 -15.63
N VAL A 237 6.21 5.65 -14.90
CA VAL A 237 5.32 6.61 -14.23
C VAL A 237 5.17 6.19 -12.77
N THR A 238 5.37 7.14 -11.85
CA THR A 238 5.06 6.91 -10.43
C THR A 238 3.89 7.77 -9.99
N THR A 239 2.93 7.14 -9.33
CA THR A 239 1.82 7.83 -8.66
C THR A 239 1.96 7.71 -7.15
N TRP A 240 1.81 8.80 -6.42
CA TRP A 240 1.72 8.83 -4.96
C TRP A 240 0.29 9.15 -4.55
N ASN A 241 -0.24 8.40 -3.59
CA ASN A 241 -1.55 8.62 -3.00
C ASN A 241 -1.43 8.55 -1.48
N GLY A 242 -1.98 9.57 -0.80
CA GLY A 242 -1.90 9.64 0.64
C GLY A 242 -2.51 10.92 1.20
N PHE A 243 -1.91 11.44 2.25
CA PHE A 243 -2.43 12.61 2.94
C PHE A 243 -1.34 13.39 3.67
N TYR A 244 -1.63 14.66 3.94
CA TYR A 244 -0.94 15.48 4.91
C TYR A 244 -1.67 15.43 6.25
N SER A 245 -0.91 15.30 7.33
CA SER A 245 -1.37 15.45 8.70
C SER A 245 -0.43 16.38 9.45
N GLU A 246 -1.01 17.30 10.23
CA GLU A 246 -0.30 17.93 11.34
C GLU A 246 -0.05 16.88 12.44
N GLY A 247 0.99 17.09 13.25
CA GLY A 247 1.62 16.07 14.08
C GLY A 247 0.64 15.10 14.75
N ASP A 248 0.64 13.84 14.31
CA ASP A 248 0.02 12.72 15.04
C ASP A 248 0.25 11.34 14.37
N TYR A 249 1.25 11.16 13.51
CA TYR A 249 1.43 9.84 12.87
C TYR A 249 2.23 8.85 13.75
N ASP A 250 3.13 9.34 14.60
CA ASP A 250 4.04 8.53 15.43
C ASP A 250 3.79 8.72 16.95
N ASP A 251 2.62 9.22 17.37
CA ASP A 251 2.24 9.49 18.78
C ASP A 251 3.25 10.37 19.56
N LYS A 252 3.89 11.33 18.89
CA LYS A 252 4.81 12.29 19.52
C LYS A 252 4.24 13.70 19.43
N ASP A 253 3.89 14.25 20.57
CA ASP A 253 3.46 15.65 20.70
C ASP A 253 4.49 16.60 20.07
N GLY A 254 4.00 17.55 19.27
CA GLY A 254 4.82 18.57 18.62
C GLY A 254 5.60 18.12 17.38
N ALA A 255 5.35 16.92 16.85
CA ALA A 255 5.99 16.47 15.61
C ALA A 255 5.62 17.39 14.41
N PRO A 256 6.59 17.72 13.52
CA PRO A 256 6.31 18.55 12.36
C PRO A 256 5.35 17.84 11.42
N GLY A 257 4.48 18.60 10.75
CA GLY A 257 3.53 18.06 9.78
C GLY A 257 4.22 17.30 8.64
N ARG A 258 3.57 16.23 8.16
CA ARG A 258 4.14 15.32 7.15
C ARG A 258 3.14 15.01 6.05
N ILE A 259 3.66 14.85 4.83
CA ILE A 259 2.94 14.18 3.74
C ILE A 259 3.35 12.71 3.76
N ILE A 260 2.37 11.82 3.86
CA ILE A 260 2.59 10.38 3.90
C ILE A 260 1.86 9.77 2.73
N CYS A 261 2.59 9.10 1.84
CA CYS A 261 2.03 8.55 0.62
C CYS A 261 2.48 7.10 0.42
N GLN A 262 1.58 6.26 -0.07
CA GLN A 262 1.98 5.06 -0.81
C GLN A 262 2.20 5.44 -2.26
N TRP A 263 3.07 4.70 -2.94
CA TRP A 263 3.31 4.91 -4.36
C TRP A 263 3.29 3.61 -5.16
N LEU A 264 3.00 3.77 -6.45
CA LEU A 264 3.09 2.74 -7.48
C LEU A 264 3.96 3.28 -8.62
N LEU A 265 5.05 2.59 -8.93
CA LEU A 265 5.90 2.87 -10.09
C LEU A 265 5.59 1.81 -11.14
N VAL A 266 5.10 2.24 -12.30
CA VAL A 266 4.71 1.37 -13.41
C VAL A 266 5.70 1.50 -14.56
N ARG A 267 6.21 0.36 -15.05
CA ARG A 267 7.14 0.24 -16.17
C ARG A 267 6.45 -0.41 -17.38
N PRO A 268 6.60 0.13 -18.59
CA PRO A 268 6.00 -0.43 -19.79
C PRO A 268 6.74 -1.69 -20.29
N VAL A 269 8.04 -1.81 -20.00
CA VAL A 269 8.89 -2.93 -20.45
C VAL A 269 9.68 -3.47 -19.26
N THR A 270 9.56 -4.77 -19.04
CA THR A 270 10.25 -5.52 -17.98
C THR A 270 10.59 -6.92 -18.50
N ASN A 271 11.49 -7.62 -17.81
CA ASN A 271 11.87 -8.98 -18.19
C ASN A 271 10.75 -10.01 -17.94
N TYR A 272 9.77 -9.66 -17.10
CA TYR A 272 8.71 -10.57 -16.66
C TYR A 272 7.35 -9.88 -16.65
N LYS A 273 6.32 -10.63 -17.05
CA LYS A 273 4.91 -10.19 -17.11
C LYS A 273 4.36 -9.67 -15.77
N TRP A 274 4.99 -10.01 -14.66
CA TRP A 274 4.57 -9.62 -13.31
C TRP A 274 5.37 -8.44 -12.74
N ASP A 275 6.52 -8.08 -13.33
CA ASP A 275 7.46 -7.09 -12.79
C ASP A 275 7.09 -5.64 -13.15
N HIS A 276 5.94 -5.41 -13.77
CA HIS A 276 5.57 -4.07 -14.28
C HIS A 276 5.29 -3.05 -13.19
N ILE A 277 4.94 -3.46 -11.96
CA ILE A 277 4.52 -2.56 -10.89
C ILE A 277 5.41 -2.75 -9.66
N LEU A 278 6.11 -1.69 -9.27
CA LEU A 278 6.76 -1.59 -7.97
C LEU A 278 5.90 -0.74 -7.04
N THR A 279 5.97 -1.00 -5.74
CA THR A 279 5.22 -0.26 -4.74
C THR A 279 6.06 0.04 -3.51
N GLY A 280 5.67 1.08 -2.77
CA GLY A 280 6.27 1.40 -1.50
C GLY A 280 5.57 2.56 -0.81
N GLN A 281 6.27 3.18 0.13
CA GLN A 281 5.80 4.32 0.89
C GLN A 281 6.89 5.37 0.96
N ASP A 282 6.50 6.64 0.94
CA ASP A 282 7.36 7.78 1.25
C ASP A 282 6.74 8.62 2.38
N ARG A 283 7.60 9.26 3.17
CA ARG A 283 7.22 10.23 4.20
C ARG A 283 7.99 11.52 3.98
N PHE A 284 7.29 12.56 3.54
CA PHE A 284 7.89 13.85 3.29
C PHE A 284 7.75 14.77 4.49
N THR A 285 8.85 15.37 4.92
CA THR A 285 8.90 16.48 5.88
C THR A 285 9.16 17.79 5.14
N LYS A 286 8.63 18.90 5.66
CA LYS A 286 8.85 20.20 5.03
C LYS A 286 10.31 20.60 5.18
N LYS A 287 10.95 21.02 4.08
CA LYS A 287 12.31 21.55 4.10
C LYS A 287 12.27 22.94 4.72
N THR A 288 12.89 23.09 5.89
CA THR A 288 13.17 24.38 6.53
C THR A 288 14.14 25.19 5.72
#